data_AF-A0A2P9HBD8-F1
#
_entry.id   AF-A0A2P9HBD8-F1
#
_cell.length_a   1.000
_cell.length_b   1.000
_cell.length_c   1.000
_cell.angle_alpha   90.00
_cell.angle_beta   90.00
_cell.angle_gamma   90.00
#
_symmetry.space_group_name_H-M   'P 1'
#
loop_
_entity.id
_entity.type
_entity.pdbx_description
1 polymer ?
#
loop_
_entity_poly.entity_id
_entity_poly.type
_entity_poly.pdbx_seq_one_letter_code
_entity_poly.pdbx_strand_id
1 'polypeptide(L)'
;MRNARDPGTLFVKTVKTNSKDADYDQTTFYEAWRLTIQRYGIYNPYTDRGAIRGLLPHGPHNVRDVPATHILKQTGSYEQASYAIQDTPDMVASHYGRFLPQDKAALAARILNQVWMEA
;
A
#
# COMPACT_ATOMS: atom_id res chain seq x y z
N MET A 1 19.60 15.31 -20.67
CA MET A 1 18.60 15.76 -19.66
C MET A 1 18.61 17.27 -19.38
N ARG A 2 19.61 18.08 -19.79
CA ARG A 2 19.73 19.49 -19.33
C ARG A 2 18.68 20.51 -19.82
N ASN A 3 17.84 20.19 -20.81
CA ASN A 3 16.86 21.14 -21.41
C ASN A 3 15.44 20.56 -21.57
N ALA A 4 15.09 19.48 -20.87
CA ALA A 4 13.72 18.97 -20.89
C ALA A 4 12.83 19.89 -20.03
N ARG A 5 11.64 20.26 -20.54
CA ARG A 5 10.66 21.00 -19.73
C ARG A 5 10.22 20.14 -18.56
N ASP A 6 10.07 20.77 -17.39
CA ASP A 6 9.47 20.11 -16.24
C ASP A 6 8.02 19.73 -16.58
N PRO A 7 7.65 18.44 -16.49
CA PRO A 7 6.27 18.01 -16.68
C PRO A 7 5.27 18.60 -15.66
N GLY A 8 5.74 19.06 -14.49
CA GLY A 8 4.86 19.51 -13.41
C GLY A 8 4.10 18.37 -12.74
N THR A 9 4.58 17.13 -12.86
CA THR A 9 3.99 15.94 -12.23
C THR A 9 4.94 15.33 -11.21
N LEU A 10 4.37 14.71 -10.18
CA LEU A 10 5.15 14.09 -9.09
C LEU A 10 5.96 12.88 -9.57
N PHE A 11 5.43 12.12 -10.54
CA PHE A 11 6.07 10.93 -11.09
C PHE A 11 6.49 11.17 -12.53
N VAL A 12 7.80 11.17 -12.76
CA VAL A 12 8.38 11.43 -14.08
C VAL A 12 8.96 10.15 -14.66
N LYS A 13 8.54 9.79 -15.87
CA LYS A 13 9.10 8.63 -16.57
C LYS A 13 10.47 8.97 -17.14
N THR A 14 11.38 7.99 -17.14
CA THR A 14 12.68 8.17 -17.81
C THR A 14 12.45 8.32 -19.32
N VAL A 15 12.72 9.51 -19.83
CA VAL A 15 12.55 9.83 -21.25
C VAL A 15 13.78 9.36 -22.04
N LYS A 16 13.57 8.45 -23.00
CA LYS A 16 14.60 8.05 -23.98
C LYS A 16 14.59 9.01 -25.17
N THR A 17 15.64 9.01 -25.99
CA THR A 17 15.78 9.89 -27.17
C THR A 17 14.58 9.86 -28.13
N ASN A 18 13.79 8.78 -28.13
CA ASN A 18 12.60 8.59 -28.96
C ASN A 18 11.25 8.90 -28.28
N SER A 19 11.24 9.34 -27.03
CA SER A 19 10.03 9.72 -26.30
C SER A 19 10.05 11.23 -26.05
N LYS A 20 8.93 11.91 -26.27
CA LYS A 20 8.85 13.38 -26.12
C LYS A 20 8.27 13.82 -24.78
N ASP A 21 7.37 13.03 -24.22
CA ASP A 21 6.67 13.38 -22.99
C ASP A 21 7.33 12.69 -21.80
N ALA A 22 7.48 13.42 -20.70
CA ALA A 22 8.02 12.90 -19.44
C ALA A 22 6.94 12.45 -18.46
N ASP A 23 5.68 12.72 -18.79
CA ASP A 23 4.51 12.36 -17.99
C ASP A 23 4.06 10.93 -18.22
N TYR A 24 3.59 10.33 -17.14
CA TYR A 24 2.76 9.13 -17.23
C TYR A 24 1.32 9.53 -17.55
N ASP A 25 0.73 8.86 -18.53
CA ASP A 25 -0.73 8.75 -18.61
C ASP A 25 -1.23 7.66 -17.65
N GLN A 26 -2.55 7.49 -17.56
CA GLN A 26 -3.16 6.51 -16.65
C GLN A 26 -2.68 5.07 -16.91
N THR A 27 -2.55 4.67 -18.17
CA THR A 27 -2.16 3.31 -18.57
C THR A 27 -0.71 3.04 -18.24
N THR A 28 0.19 3.92 -18.67
CA THR A 28 1.63 3.83 -18.43
C THR A 28 1.96 3.94 -16.94
N PHE A 29 1.22 4.75 -16.18
CA PHE A 29 1.35 4.79 -14.72
C PHE A 29 0.94 3.46 -14.08
N TYR A 30 -0.20 2.89 -14.49
CA TYR A 30 -0.67 1.60 -13.99
C TYR A 30 0.35 0.48 -14.25
N GLU A 31 0.92 0.42 -15.45
CA GLU A 31 1.96 -0.56 -15.80
C GLU A 31 3.24 -0.36 -14.99
N ALA A 32 3.72 0.88 -14.89
CA ALA A 32 4.90 1.22 -14.11
C ALA A 32 4.72 0.84 -12.63
N TRP A 33 3.54 1.12 -12.07
CA TRP A 33 3.15 0.72 -10.72
C TRP A 33 3.18 -0.79 -10.56
N ARG A 34 2.48 -1.52 -11.42
CA ARG A 34 2.39 -2.98 -11.34
C ARG A 34 3.77 -3.63 -11.37
N LEU A 35 4.64 -3.18 -12.28
CA LEU A 35 6.03 -3.67 -12.37
C LEU A 35 6.84 -3.35 -11.10
N THR A 36 6.67 -2.15 -10.56
CA THR A 36 7.34 -1.71 -9.33
C THR A 36 6.89 -2.56 -8.14
N ILE A 37 5.59 -2.77 -7.96
CA ILE A 37 5.03 -3.62 -6.90
C ILE A 37 5.51 -5.07 -7.04
N GLN A 38 5.46 -5.64 -8.25
CA GLN A 38 5.91 -7.01 -8.47
C GLN A 38 7.39 -7.20 -8.18
N ARG A 39 8.23 -6.21 -8.52
CA ARG A 39 9.69 -6.31 -8.35
C ARG A 39 10.15 -5.99 -6.92
N TYR A 40 9.53 -5.00 -6.28
CA TYR A 40 10.03 -4.44 -5.02
C TYR A 40 9.02 -4.49 -3.87
N GLY A 41 7.72 -4.51 -4.17
CA GLY A 41 6.68 -4.57 -3.13
C GLY A 41 6.50 -5.98 -2.56
N ILE A 42 6.34 -6.97 -3.44
CA ILE A 42 6.02 -8.35 -3.06
C ILE A 42 7.28 -9.05 -2.54
N TYR A 43 7.24 -9.50 -1.30
CA TYR A 43 8.32 -10.28 -0.71
C TYR A 43 8.41 -11.69 -1.30
N ASN A 44 9.60 -12.08 -1.75
CA ASN A 44 9.92 -13.40 -2.26
C ASN A 44 10.82 -14.18 -1.27
N PRO A 45 10.30 -15.25 -0.63
CA PRO A 45 11.04 -16.00 0.39
C PRO A 45 12.27 -16.75 -0.13
N TYR A 46 12.34 -17.01 -1.44
CA TYR A 46 13.48 -17.74 -2.04
C TYR A 46 14.68 -16.84 -2.34
N THR A 47 14.47 -15.52 -2.38
CA THR A 47 15.53 -14.54 -2.69
C THR A 47 15.73 -13.51 -1.59
N ASP A 48 14.87 -13.53 -0.56
CA ASP A 48 14.80 -12.54 0.52
C ASP A 48 14.71 -11.09 0.01
N ARG A 49 14.08 -10.91 -1.15
CA ARG A 49 13.86 -9.60 -1.79
C ARG A 49 12.40 -9.21 -1.70
N GLY A 50 12.15 -7.89 -1.77
CA GLY A 50 10.81 -7.30 -1.70
C GLY A 50 10.45 -6.85 -0.29
N ALA A 51 9.50 -5.92 -0.17
CA ALA A 51 9.27 -5.19 1.07
C ALA A 51 8.21 -5.83 2.00
N ILE A 52 7.14 -6.41 1.44
CA ILE A 52 5.93 -6.76 2.21
C ILE A 52 5.56 -8.22 1.99
N ARG A 53 5.57 -9.00 3.07
CA ARG A 53 5.16 -10.41 3.08
C ARG A 53 3.66 -10.54 2.86
N GLY A 54 3.28 -11.41 1.92
CA GLY A 54 1.88 -11.67 1.58
C GLY A 54 1.21 -10.59 0.74
N LEU A 55 1.93 -9.53 0.35
CA LEU A 55 1.41 -8.55 -0.59
C LEU A 55 1.21 -9.19 -1.97
N LEU A 56 0.07 -8.92 -2.60
CA LEU A 56 -0.24 -9.40 -3.94
C LEU A 56 -0.10 -8.28 -4.98
N PRO A 57 0.08 -8.62 -6.28
CA PRO A 57 0.06 -7.62 -7.34
C PRO A 57 -1.25 -6.84 -7.33
N HIS A 58 -1.16 -5.51 -7.37
CA HIS A 58 -2.32 -4.64 -7.32
C HIS A 58 -2.07 -3.35 -8.11
N GLY A 59 -3.15 -2.68 -8.51
CA GLY A 59 -3.08 -1.38 -9.19
C GLY A 59 -2.94 -0.21 -8.20
N PRO A 60 -2.58 1.00 -8.69
CA PRO A 60 -2.33 2.18 -7.84
C PRO A 60 -3.46 2.53 -6.87
N HIS A 61 -4.71 2.19 -7.20
CA HIS A 61 -5.87 2.45 -6.36
C HIS A 61 -5.80 1.76 -4.99
N ASN A 62 -5.04 0.66 -4.84
CA ASN A 62 -4.90 -0.05 -3.56
C ASN A 62 -3.78 0.52 -2.68
N VAL A 63 -3.15 1.63 -3.08
CA VAL A 63 -2.10 2.27 -2.28
C VAL A 63 -2.62 2.70 -0.90
N ARG A 64 -3.92 2.99 -0.78
CA ARG A 64 -4.56 3.31 0.50
C ARG A 64 -4.90 2.04 1.29
N ASP A 65 -5.34 1.00 0.60
CA ASP A 65 -5.77 -0.27 1.21
C ASP A 65 -4.62 -0.93 1.98
N VAL A 66 -3.42 -0.98 1.41
CA VAL A 66 -2.25 -1.62 2.03
C VAL A 66 -1.91 -1.01 3.41
N PRO A 67 -1.63 0.30 3.55
CA PRO A 67 -1.35 0.91 4.84
C PRO A 67 -2.56 0.92 5.77
N ALA A 68 -3.77 1.17 5.28
CA ALA A 68 -4.98 1.18 6.12
C ALA A 68 -5.20 -0.18 6.78
N THR A 69 -5.23 -1.25 5.99
CA THR A 69 -5.42 -2.61 6.50
C THR A 69 -4.26 -3.07 7.36
N HIS A 70 -3.02 -2.68 7.04
CA HIS A 70 -1.86 -3.01 7.86
C HIS A 70 -1.94 -2.37 9.25
N ILE A 71 -2.22 -1.07 9.34
CA ILE A 71 -2.34 -0.36 10.62
C ILE A 71 -3.49 -0.93 11.43
N LEU A 72 -4.65 -1.12 10.81
CA LEU A 72 -5.80 -1.74 11.48
C LEU A 72 -5.48 -3.12 12.05
N LYS A 73 -4.74 -3.98 11.32
CA LYS A 73 -4.34 -5.30 11.83
C LYS A 73 -3.36 -5.20 13.01
N GLN A 74 -2.49 -4.19 13.02
CA GLN A 74 -1.49 -3.98 14.07
C GLN A 74 -2.08 -3.32 15.33
N THR A 75 -3.01 -2.38 15.16
CA THR A 75 -3.45 -1.49 16.24
C THR A 75 -4.93 -1.61 16.57
N GLY A 76 -5.75 -2.07 15.63
CA GLY A 76 -7.21 -2.10 15.75
C GLY A 76 -7.88 -0.71 15.70
N SER A 77 -7.12 0.38 15.54
CA SER A 77 -7.65 1.75 15.58
C SER A 77 -7.99 2.26 14.18
N TYR A 78 -9.28 2.59 13.99
CA TYR A 78 -9.75 3.23 12.77
C TYR A 78 -9.18 4.65 12.61
N GLU A 79 -8.98 5.37 13.71
CA GLU A 79 -8.41 6.71 13.74
C GLU A 79 -6.95 6.73 13.28
N GLN A 80 -6.12 5.83 13.81
CA GLN A 80 -4.72 5.75 13.39
C GLN A 80 -4.60 5.38 11.91
N ALA A 81 -5.43 4.44 11.46
CA ALA A 81 -5.48 4.06 10.06
C ALA A 81 -5.96 5.21 9.16
N SER A 82 -6.95 6.00 9.62
CA SER A 82 -7.49 7.12 8.85
C SER A 82 -6.49 8.26 8.70
N TYR A 83 -5.71 8.56 9.75
CA TYR A 83 -4.63 9.54 9.67
C TYR A 83 -3.55 9.13 8.66
N ALA A 84 -3.20 7.85 8.61
CA ALA A 84 -2.17 7.37 7.69
C ALA A 84 -2.56 7.49 6.22
N ILE A 85 -3.85 7.41 5.89
CA ILE A 85 -4.34 7.53 4.51
C ILE A 85 -5.00 8.88 4.19
N GLN A 86 -4.99 9.82 5.14
CA GLN A 86 -5.63 11.14 5.06
C GLN A 86 -7.13 11.04 4.74
N ASP A 87 -7.82 10.18 5.47
CA ASP A 87 -9.27 9.93 5.33
C ASP A 87 -9.96 9.96 6.71
N THR A 88 -11.24 9.59 6.77
CA THR A 88 -12.00 9.54 8.04
C THR A 88 -12.06 8.12 8.63
N PRO A 89 -12.21 7.99 9.96
CA PRO A 89 -12.39 6.67 10.60
C PRO A 89 -13.59 5.90 10.02
N ASP A 90 -14.68 6.59 9.70
CA ASP A 90 -15.89 6.00 9.12
C ASP A 90 -15.64 5.41 7.73
N MET A 91 -14.87 6.10 6.89
CA MET A 91 -14.47 5.59 5.58
C MET A 91 -13.60 4.34 5.72
N VAL A 92 -12.67 4.36 6.68
CA VAL A 92 -11.80 3.21 6.96
C VAL A 92 -12.61 2.01 7.46
N ALA A 93 -13.54 2.22 8.39
CA ALA A 93 -14.40 1.15 8.88
C ALA A 93 -15.25 0.53 7.76
N SER A 94 -15.79 1.37 6.87
CA SER A 94 -16.67 0.95 5.77
C SER A 94 -15.95 0.13 4.68
N HIS A 95 -14.71 0.51 4.34
CA HIS A 95 -13.99 -0.01 3.18
C HIS A 95 -12.82 -0.93 3.53
N TYR A 96 -12.13 -0.69 4.65
CA TYR A 96 -10.87 -1.35 4.99
C TYR A 96 -10.95 -2.24 6.25
N GLY A 97 -12.00 -2.12 7.06
CA GLY A 97 -12.24 -2.96 8.25
C GLY A 97 -12.77 -4.38 7.97
N ARG A 98 -12.92 -4.76 6.70
CA ARG A 98 -13.49 -6.06 6.29
C ARG A 98 -12.43 -7.15 6.26
N PHE A 99 -12.04 -7.62 7.44
CA PHE A 99 -11.11 -8.75 7.58
C PHE A 99 -11.79 -10.11 7.46
N LEU A 100 -11.00 -11.11 7.04
CA LEU A 100 -11.41 -12.50 7.07
C LEU A 100 -11.72 -12.95 8.52
N PRO A 101 -12.64 -13.90 8.74
CA PRO A 101 -12.97 -14.37 10.09
C PRO A 101 -11.74 -14.79 10.91
N GLN A 102 -10.75 -15.40 10.28
CA GLN A 102 -9.50 -15.82 10.89
C GLN A 102 -8.66 -14.63 11.39
N ASP A 103 -8.56 -13.57 10.59
CA ASP A 103 -7.84 -12.34 10.95
C ASP A 103 -8.51 -11.66 12.17
N LYS A 104 -9.86 -11.65 12.20
CA LYS A 104 -10.62 -11.10 13.34
C LYS A 104 -10.39 -11.91 14.62
N ALA A 105 -10.43 -13.24 14.52
CA ALA A 105 -10.18 -14.12 15.65
C ALA A 105 -8.73 -13.97 16.17
N ALA A 106 -7.74 -13.89 15.28
CA ALA A 106 -6.35 -13.68 15.65
C ALA A 106 -6.13 -12.33 16.36
N LEU A 107 -6.79 -11.26 15.89
CA LEU A 107 -6.73 -9.95 16.54
C LEU A 107 -7.35 -9.99 17.95
N ALA A 108 -8.53 -10.59 18.10
CA ALA A 108 -9.19 -10.74 19.39
C ALA A 108 -8.35 -11.58 20.37
N ALA A 109 -7.80 -12.71 19.91
CA ALA A 109 -6.93 -13.57 20.72
C ALA A 109 -5.67 -12.83 21.19
N ARG A 110 -5.04 -12.02 20.31
CA ARG A 110 -3.88 -11.21 20.69
C ARG A 110 -4.21 -10.23 21.81
N ILE A 111 -5.34 -9.52 21.70
CA ILE A 111 -5.78 -8.54 22.72
C ILE A 111 -6.08 -9.26 24.04
N LEU A 112 -6.81 -10.37 24.00
CA LEU A 112 -7.13 -11.16 25.21
C LEU A 112 -5.87 -11.66 25.92
N ASN A 113 -4.90 -12.19 25.17
CA ASN A 113 -3.64 -12.66 25.72
C ASN A 113 -2.84 -11.52 26.36
N GLN A 114 -2.84 -10.33 25.75
CA GLN A 114 -2.14 -9.17 26.31
C GLN A 114 -2.77 -8.75 27.65
N VAL A 115 -4.10 -8.61 27.70
CA VAL A 115 -4.83 -8.28 28.93
C VAL A 115 -4.60 -9.32 30.03
N TRP A 116 -4.59 -10.61 29.67
CA TRP A 116 -4.35 -11.69 30.63
C TRP A 116 -2.94 -11.64 31.24
N MET A 117 -1.92 -11.28 30.46
CA MET A 117 -0.54 -11.19 30.92
C MET A 117 -0.25 -9.92 31.75
N GLU A 118 -1.10 -8.90 31.61
CA GLU A 118 -1.01 -7.63 32.35
C GLU A 118 -1.76 -7.68 33.70
N ALA A 119 -2.50 -8.78 33.99
CA ALA A 119 -3.26 -9.02 35.22
C ALA A 119 -2.46 -9.86 36.23
#